data_AF-A0A1X2IGK8-F1
#
_entry.id   AF-A0A1X2IGK8-F1
#
_cell.length_a   1.000
_cell.length_b   1.000
_cell.length_c   1.000
_cell.angle_alpha   90.00
_cell.angle_beta   90.00
_cell.angle_gamma   90.00
#
_symmetry.space_group_name_H-M   'P 1'
#
loop_
_entity.id
_entity.type
_entity.pdbx_description
1 polymer ?
#
loop_
_entity_poly.entity_id
_entity_poly.type
_entity_poly.pdbx_seq_one_letter_code
_entity_poly.pdbx_strand_id
1 'polypeptide(L)'
;MSFISQQHYSPVSLLSIILPHHHSASTSTPQRQPHTTITQPLSTTSTVIITSLLLLFLPLPVASQSFITNGCLSLWNSTACHGFYDYYVGIPALARYGLNTTFSTIEDFDEAVENYTISTRPYIADLGCYSATELDSLAADPSKTFPYARYSKSRICAALVQDSDSSLPCNNRLTNIPPLPLCKSTCEQWLQSVDSIITNNTDVCKNTGLPQVISGLNYLNSSCTDWSGFNGTPGYCRSGDRNEYNCGKINYIGSKK
;
A
#
# COMPACT_ATOMS: atom_id res chain seq x y z
N MET A 1 17.49 7.40 -36.60
CA MET A 1 18.72 7.04 -35.87
C MET A 1 18.31 6.10 -34.75
N SER A 2 18.60 4.81 -34.93
CA SER A 2 18.12 3.72 -34.07
C SER A 2 19.17 3.39 -33.02
N PHE A 3 18.78 3.30 -31.75
CA PHE A 3 19.59 2.68 -30.70
C PHE A 3 18.82 1.48 -30.15
N ILE A 4 19.34 0.30 -30.45
CA ILE A 4 18.92 -0.99 -29.90
C ILE A 4 19.77 -1.21 -28.64
N SER A 5 19.14 -1.32 -27.47
CA SER A 5 19.80 -1.74 -26.24
C SER A 5 19.45 -3.21 -25.99
N GLN A 6 20.41 -4.11 -26.20
CA GLN A 6 20.31 -5.52 -25.81
C GLN A 6 20.85 -5.66 -24.38
N GLN A 7 20.02 -6.15 -23.46
CA GLN A 7 20.49 -6.66 -22.17
C GLN A 7 20.50 -8.18 -22.17
N HIS A 8 21.69 -8.74 -21.93
CA HIS A 8 21.92 -10.16 -21.67
C HIS A 8 21.50 -10.50 -20.23
N TYR A 9 20.60 -11.49 -20.08
CA TYR A 9 20.38 -12.19 -18.81
C TYR A 9 21.06 -13.57 -18.89
N SER A 10 21.88 -13.89 -17.89
CA SER A 10 22.32 -15.27 -17.60
C SER A 10 21.60 -15.78 -16.35
N PRO A 11 21.16 -17.06 -16.31
CA PRO A 11 20.50 -17.65 -15.15
C PRO A 11 21.53 -18.28 -14.20
N VAL A 12 21.35 -18.11 -12.88
CA VAL A 12 22.08 -18.88 -11.87
C VAL A 12 21.10 -19.70 -11.04
N SER A 13 21.52 -20.96 -10.85
CA SER A 13 20.78 -22.13 -10.41
C SER A 13 20.10 -22.08 -9.03
N LEU A 14 19.02 -22.86 -8.96
CA LEU A 14 18.44 -23.43 -7.76
C LEU A 14 19.47 -24.21 -6.93
N LEU A 15 19.45 -24.03 -5.62
CA LEU A 15 19.88 -25.06 -4.67
C LEU A 15 18.83 -25.21 -3.56
N SER A 16 18.19 -26.36 -3.54
CA SER A 16 17.29 -26.86 -2.49
C SER A 16 18.07 -27.17 -1.21
N ILE A 17 17.57 -26.77 -0.03
CA ILE A 17 18.01 -27.38 1.24
C ILE A 17 16.80 -27.73 2.12
N ILE A 18 16.91 -28.95 2.61
CA ILE A 18 16.05 -29.86 3.37
C ILE A 18 15.70 -29.37 4.79
N LEU A 19 14.47 -29.70 5.21
CA LEU A 19 13.94 -29.64 6.59
C LEU A 19 14.78 -30.45 7.59
N PRO A 20 14.66 -30.16 8.90
CA PRO A 20 14.11 -31.22 9.75
C PRO A 20 13.06 -30.76 10.77
N HIS A 21 12.07 -31.64 10.92
CA HIS A 21 11.18 -31.81 12.07
C HIS A 21 11.96 -31.87 13.39
N HIS A 22 11.39 -31.29 14.46
CA HIS A 22 11.50 -31.90 15.79
C HIS A 22 10.28 -31.60 16.67
N HIS A 23 9.79 -32.70 17.27
CA HIS A 23 8.80 -32.85 18.31
C HIS A 23 9.07 -31.98 19.56
N SER A 24 8.00 -31.59 20.27
CA SER A 24 7.58 -32.27 21.52
C SER A 24 6.39 -31.57 22.18
N ALA A 25 5.34 -32.34 22.41
CA ALA A 25 4.24 -32.02 23.31
C ALA A 25 4.69 -32.27 24.76
N SER A 26 4.29 -31.40 25.68
CA SER A 26 4.41 -31.65 27.12
C SER A 26 3.08 -31.41 27.81
N THR A 27 2.53 -32.51 28.31
CA THR A 27 1.27 -32.66 29.02
C THR A 27 1.50 -32.30 30.49
N SER A 28 0.82 -31.28 31.02
CA SER A 28 0.83 -30.98 32.45
C SER A 28 -0.55 -31.28 33.08
N THR A 29 -0.48 -32.13 34.09
CA THR A 29 -1.58 -32.65 34.92
C THR A 29 -2.07 -31.58 35.91
N PRO A 30 -3.38 -31.41 36.16
CA PRO A 30 -3.85 -30.51 37.21
C PRO A 30 -3.90 -31.23 38.58
N GLN A 31 -3.18 -30.66 39.56
CA GLN A 31 -3.19 -31.10 40.95
C GLN A 31 -4.35 -30.43 41.71
N ARG A 32 -5.23 -31.26 42.28
CA ARG A 32 -6.43 -30.90 43.04
C ARG A 32 -6.03 -30.42 44.45
N GLN A 33 -6.35 -29.18 44.81
CA GLN A 33 -6.24 -28.67 46.19
C GLN A 33 -7.60 -28.65 46.90
N PRO A 34 -7.65 -28.95 48.21
CA PRO A 34 -8.88 -29.09 48.98
C PRO A 34 -9.47 -27.75 49.45
N HIS A 35 -10.80 -27.74 49.53
CA HIS A 35 -11.65 -26.71 50.12
C HIS A 35 -11.36 -26.51 51.61
N THR A 36 -11.17 -25.26 52.01
CA THR A 36 -11.36 -24.83 53.40
C THR A 36 -12.29 -23.61 53.40
N THR A 37 -13.51 -23.84 53.89
CA THR A 37 -14.53 -22.82 54.16
C THR A 37 -14.15 -22.07 55.43
N ILE A 38 -13.98 -20.75 55.35
CA ILE A 38 -13.98 -19.87 56.53
C ILE A 38 -14.98 -18.75 56.29
N THR A 39 -15.83 -18.56 57.29
CA THR A 39 -17.02 -17.72 57.34
C THR A 39 -16.73 -16.43 58.11
N GLN A 40 -17.28 -15.32 57.61
CA GLN A 40 -17.59 -14.03 58.28
C GLN A 40 -16.44 -13.05 58.61
N PRO A 41 -16.72 -11.74 58.85
CA PRO A 41 -17.99 -11.01 58.82
C PRO A 41 -18.01 -9.74 57.93
N LEU A 42 -19.24 -9.29 57.67
CA LEU A 42 -19.61 -7.99 57.11
C LEU A 42 -19.25 -6.87 58.10
N SER A 43 -18.47 -5.87 57.67
CA SER A 43 -18.35 -4.61 58.40
C SER A 43 -18.26 -3.44 57.41
N THR A 44 -19.32 -2.64 57.45
CA THR A 44 -19.44 -1.30 56.86
C THR A 44 -18.58 -0.31 57.65
N THR A 45 -17.71 0.46 56.99
CA THR A 45 -17.51 1.90 57.26
C THR A 45 -16.51 2.53 56.30
N SER A 46 -16.90 3.73 55.83
CA SER A 46 -16.06 4.90 55.59
C SER A 46 -15.21 4.96 54.32
N THR A 47 -15.84 5.59 53.32
CA THR A 47 -15.29 6.67 52.48
C THR A 47 -14.03 7.35 53.00
N VAL A 48 -13.12 7.63 52.04
CA VAL A 48 -12.02 8.63 52.00
C VAL A 48 -10.68 7.97 51.67
N ILE A 49 -10.49 7.54 50.40
CA ILE A 49 -9.22 7.61 49.64
C ILE A 49 -9.58 7.57 48.12
N ILE A 50 -10.16 8.65 47.57
CA ILE A 50 -10.41 8.78 46.12
C ILE A 50 -9.78 10.08 45.61
N THR A 51 -8.48 10.28 45.84
CA THR A 51 -7.75 11.42 45.26
C THR A 51 -6.33 11.10 44.81
N SER A 52 -5.82 9.88 45.03
CA SER A 52 -4.46 9.49 44.60
C SER A 52 -4.42 8.51 43.41
N LEU A 53 -5.58 8.09 42.87
CA LEU A 53 -5.67 7.16 41.73
C LEU A 53 -6.06 7.84 40.40
N LEU A 54 -6.07 9.17 40.33
CA LEU A 54 -6.38 9.92 39.10
C LEU A 54 -5.14 10.39 38.31
N LEU A 55 -3.93 10.23 38.84
CA LEU A 55 -2.67 10.62 38.18
C LEU A 55 -2.00 9.49 37.37
N LEU A 56 -2.58 8.27 37.38
CA LEU A 56 -2.11 7.13 36.59
C LEU A 56 -2.74 7.03 35.19
N PHE A 57 -3.61 7.98 34.83
CA PHE A 57 -4.21 8.10 33.50
C PHE A 57 -3.74 9.35 32.75
N LEU A 58 -2.53 9.86 33.02
CA LEU A 58 -1.91 10.74 32.04
C LEU A 58 -1.52 9.88 30.83
N PRO A 59 -2.05 10.16 29.62
CA PRO A 59 -1.55 9.52 28.42
C PRO A 59 -0.07 9.91 28.31
N LEU A 60 0.82 8.96 28.58
CA LEU A 60 2.21 9.08 28.22
C LEU A 60 2.23 9.41 26.72
N PRO A 61 2.91 10.48 26.28
CA PRO A 61 3.16 10.66 24.87
C PRO A 61 3.95 9.41 24.45
N VAL A 62 3.29 8.52 23.73
CA VAL A 62 3.94 7.38 23.10
C VAL A 62 4.93 8.03 22.15
N ALA A 63 6.21 8.03 22.54
CA ALA A 63 7.27 8.50 21.67
C ALA A 63 7.15 7.68 20.40
N SER A 64 6.78 8.36 19.31
CA SER A 64 6.62 7.77 17.99
C SER A 64 7.88 6.97 17.69
N GLN A 65 7.77 5.64 17.68
CA GLN A 65 8.87 4.79 17.25
C GLN A 65 9.24 5.22 15.83
N SER A 66 10.52 5.32 15.52
CA SER A 66 10.95 5.72 14.18
C SER A 66 10.39 4.73 13.16
N PHE A 67 9.39 5.17 12.38
CA PHE A 67 8.77 4.37 11.32
C PHE A 67 9.76 4.02 10.20
N ILE A 68 10.84 4.81 10.11
CA ILE A 68 11.93 4.62 9.17
C ILE A 68 13.10 4.00 9.93
N THR A 69 13.46 2.77 9.56
CA THR A 69 14.66 2.09 10.06
C THR A 69 15.57 1.77 8.90
N ASN A 70 16.78 2.33 8.88
CA ASN A 70 17.77 2.10 7.81
C ASN A 70 17.21 2.32 6.39
N GLY A 71 16.45 3.41 6.20
CA GLY A 71 15.83 3.76 4.92
C GLY A 71 14.59 2.93 4.53
N CYS A 72 14.06 2.13 5.46
CA CYS A 72 12.85 1.32 5.26
C CYS A 72 11.70 1.88 6.12
N LEU A 73 10.63 2.32 5.47
CA LEU A 73 9.40 2.77 6.10
C LEU A 73 8.48 1.57 6.37
N SER A 74 8.05 1.38 7.62
CA SER A 74 7.04 0.37 7.98
C SER A 74 5.63 0.81 7.60
N LEU A 75 4.84 -0.08 6.99
CA LEU A 75 3.44 0.20 6.63
C LEU A 75 2.41 -0.19 7.71
N TRP A 76 2.85 -0.68 8.87
CA TRP A 76 1.98 -1.21 9.93
C TRP A 76 0.78 -0.31 10.29
N ASN A 77 0.97 1.01 10.28
CA ASN A 77 -0.07 1.99 10.61
C ASN A 77 -0.47 2.87 9.42
N SER A 78 -0.13 2.45 8.19
CA SER A 78 -0.50 3.19 6.98
C SER A 78 -1.99 3.05 6.72
N THR A 79 -2.66 4.18 6.60
CA THR A 79 -4.05 4.28 6.18
C THR A 79 -4.19 4.24 4.67
N ALA A 80 -3.16 4.68 3.92
CA ALA A 80 -3.17 4.63 2.46
C ALA A 80 -2.87 3.22 1.94
N CYS A 81 -1.88 2.54 2.52
CA CYS A 81 -1.45 1.20 2.11
C CYS A 81 -1.85 0.10 3.10
N HIS A 82 -3.03 0.21 3.71
CA HIS A 82 -3.51 -0.70 4.76
C HIS A 82 -3.51 -2.19 4.36
N GLY A 83 -3.79 -2.51 3.10
CA GLY A 83 -3.73 -3.88 2.57
C GLY A 83 -2.33 -4.49 2.49
N PHE A 84 -1.30 -3.68 2.72
CA PHE A 84 0.12 -4.03 2.74
C PHE A 84 0.77 -3.73 4.10
N TYR A 85 -0.02 -3.65 5.18
CA TYR A 85 0.45 -3.26 6.52
C TYR A 85 1.60 -4.13 7.07
N ASP A 86 1.77 -5.35 6.58
CA ASP A 86 2.81 -6.29 7.00
C ASP A 86 4.15 -6.09 6.30
N TYR A 87 4.27 -5.07 5.45
CA TYR A 87 5.45 -4.81 4.62
C TYR A 87 6.10 -3.46 4.89
N TYR A 88 7.26 -3.30 4.25
CA TYR A 88 8.06 -2.09 4.26
C TYR A 88 8.22 -1.51 2.85
N VAL A 89 8.39 -0.20 2.77
CA VAL A 89 8.75 0.52 1.55
C VAL A 89 10.15 1.11 1.72
N GLY A 90 11.02 0.90 0.73
CA GLY A 90 12.28 1.60 0.65
C GLY A 90 12.04 3.06 0.26
N ILE A 91 12.58 4.00 1.03
CA ILE A 91 12.44 5.44 0.75
C ILE A 91 12.83 5.80 -0.70
N PRO A 92 13.87 5.21 -1.33
CA PRO A 92 14.21 5.49 -2.73
C PRO A 92 13.13 5.12 -3.76
N ALA A 93 12.24 4.15 -3.50
CA ALA A 93 11.15 3.81 -4.42
C ALA A 93 10.19 4.99 -4.66
N LEU A 94 10.05 5.85 -3.65
CA LEU A 94 9.09 6.96 -3.64
C LEU A 94 9.43 8.00 -4.70
N ALA A 95 10.73 8.24 -4.93
CA ALA A 95 11.21 9.17 -5.96
C ALA A 95 10.79 8.77 -7.38
N ARG A 96 10.66 7.46 -7.67
CA ARG A 96 10.26 6.94 -8.99
C ARG A 96 8.83 7.35 -9.37
N TYR A 97 8.01 7.62 -8.37
CA TYR A 97 6.62 8.06 -8.53
C TYR A 97 6.45 9.57 -8.32
N GLY A 98 7.56 10.31 -8.18
CA GLY A 98 7.54 11.75 -7.88
C GLY A 98 6.97 12.06 -6.50
N LEU A 99 6.94 11.08 -5.59
CA LEU A 99 6.56 11.31 -4.21
C LEU A 99 7.72 11.98 -3.48
N ASN A 100 7.40 12.74 -2.43
CA ASN A 100 8.41 13.21 -1.49
C ASN A 100 9.22 11.99 -0.99
N THR A 101 10.51 12.16 -0.70
CA THR A 101 11.35 11.11 -0.11
C THR A 101 11.66 11.38 1.35
N THR A 102 11.24 12.52 1.87
CA THR A 102 11.47 12.95 3.25
C THR A 102 10.14 12.93 3.98
N PHE A 103 9.92 11.86 4.74
CA PHE A 103 8.75 11.70 5.59
C PHE A 103 9.19 11.71 7.04
N SER A 104 8.48 12.48 7.86
CA SER A 104 8.70 12.52 9.30
C SER A 104 7.77 11.55 10.02
N THR A 105 6.63 11.26 9.40
CA THR A 105 5.55 10.43 9.95
C THR A 105 4.96 9.48 8.89
N ILE A 106 4.19 8.48 9.33
CA ILE A 106 3.47 7.60 8.39
C ILE A 106 2.30 8.35 7.73
N GLU A 107 1.76 9.35 8.42
CA GLU A 107 0.71 10.23 7.92
C GLU A 107 1.19 11.09 6.75
N ASP A 108 2.43 11.61 6.80
CA ASP A 108 3.05 12.34 5.68
C ASP A 108 3.15 11.43 4.43
N PHE A 109 3.47 10.14 4.63
CA PHE A 109 3.51 9.16 3.56
C PHE A 109 2.12 8.87 2.99
N ASP A 110 1.13 8.66 3.87
CA ASP A 110 -0.25 8.42 3.47
C ASP A 110 -0.80 9.59 2.65
N GLU A 111 -0.54 10.83 3.07
CA GLU A 111 -0.93 12.04 2.36
C GLU A 111 -0.27 12.10 0.97
N ALA A 112 1.02 11.78 0.86
CA ALA A 112 1.71 11.76 -0.43
C ALA A 112 1.14 10.71 -1.38
N VAL A 113 0.81 9.51 -0.88
CA VAL A 113 0.16 8.47 -1.68
C VAL A 113 -1.24 8.92 -2.12
N GLU A 114 -2.04 9.49 -1.22
CA GLU A 114 -3.36 10.00 -1.55
C GLU A 114 -3.28 11.06 -2.66
N ASN A 115 -2.42 12.08 -2.46
CA ASN A 115 -2.19 13.16 -3.40
C ASN A 115 -1.76 12.64 -4.77
N TYR A 116 -0.86 11.65 -4.82
CA TYR A 116 -0.49 11.01 -6.08
C TYR A 116 -1.69 10.38 -6.76
N THR A 117 -2.49 9.58 -6.05
CA THR A 117 -3.60 8.82 -6.62
C THR A 117 -4.75 9.67 -7.15
N ILE A 118 -4.91 10.90 -6.64
CA ILE A 118 -5.90 11.88 -7.12
C ILE A 118 -5.33 12.90 -8.11
N SER A 119 -4.01 12.86 -8.36
CA SER A 119 -3.34 13.76 -9.30
C SER A 119 -3.47 13.29 -10.75
N THR A 120 -2.89 14.06 -11.67
CA THR A 120 -2.76 13.69 -13.09
C THR A 120 -1.84 12.50 -13.32
N ARG A 121 -0.97 12.14 -12.37
CA ARG A 121 0.18 11.25 -12.60
C ARG A 121 -0.09 9.74 -12.71
N PRO A 122 -1.09 9.12 -12.05
CA PRO A 122 -1.17 7.66 -11.89
C PRO A 122 -1.25 6.81 -13.18
N TYR A 123 -1.76 7.38 -14.27
CA TYR A 123 -1.89 6.68 -15.55
C TYR A 123 -1.70 7.60 -16.76
N ILE A 124 -1.96 8.90 -16.63
CA ILE A 124 -1.92 9.84 -17.76
C ILE A 124 -0.51 9.97 -18.36
N ALA A 125 0.53 9.91 -17.51
CA ALA A 125 1.92 9.98 -17.96
C ALA A 125 2.27 8.80 -18.89
N ASP A 126 1.85 7.59 -18.52
CA ASP A 126 2.07 6.37 -19.32
C ASP A 126 1.21 6.36 -20.60
N LEU A 127 0.03 6.99 -20.57
CA LEU A 127 -0.84 7.11 -21.74
C LEU A 127 -0.32 8.13 -22.78
N GLY A 128 0.59 9.03 -22.40
CA GLY A 128 1.07 10.06 -23.32
C GLY A 128 -0.02 11.03 -23.78
N CYS A 129 -1.05 11.26 -22.95
CA CYS A 129 -2.15 12.18 -23.25
C CYS A 129 -1.70 13.66 -23.27
N TYR A 130 -0.62 13.97 -22.54
CA TYR A 130 -0.04 15.30 -22.44
C TYR A 130 1.49 15.16 -22.44
N SER A 131 2.19 16.19 -22.91
CA SER A 131 3.64 16.31 -22.72
C SER A 131 3.99 16.51 -21.24
N ALA A 132 5.25 16.28 -20.87
CA ALA A 132 5.72 16.50 -19.50
C ALA A 132 5.44 17.94 -19.00
N THR A 133 5.64 18.94 -19.87
CA THR A 133 5.39 20.35 -19.54
C THR A 133 3.90 20.66 -19.34
N GLU A 134 3.03 20.03 -20.11
CA GLU A 134 1.58 20.12 -19.92
C GLU A 134 1.13 19.42 -18.62
N LEU A 135 1.71 18.25 -18.30
CA LEU A 135 1.45 17.56 -17.03
C LEU A 135 1.81 18.43 -15.82
N ASP A 136 2.97 19.11 -15.86
CA ASP A 136 3.39 19.99 -14.77
C ASP A 136 2.48 21.21 -14.65
N SER A 137 2.03 21.77 -15.78
CA SER A 137 1.06 22.88 -15.80
C SER A 137 -0.31 22.47 -15.25
N LEU A 138 -0.77 21.26 -15.57
CA LEU A 138 -2.02 20.71 -15.06
C LEU A 138 -1.95 20.38 -13.58
N ALA A 139 -0.81 19.87 -13.10
CA ALA A 139 -0.58 19.59 -11.69
C ALA A 139 -0.52 20.88 -10.84
N ALA A 140 -0.15 22.02 -11.45
CA ALA A 140 -0.12 23.32 -10.80
C ALA A 140 -1.49 24.04 -10.79
N ASP A 141 -2.49 23.55 -11.52
CA ASP A 141 -3.82 24.16 -11.59
C ASP A 141 -4.78 23.49 -10.58
N PRO A 142 -5.07 24.12 -9.42
CA PRO A 142 -5.96 23.55 -8.42
C PRO A 142 -7.42 23.44 -8.88
N SER A 143 -7.79 24.08 -10.00
CA SER A 143 -9.14 23.98 -10.57
C SER A 143 -9.35 22.73 -11.43
N LYS A 144 -8.27 22.03 -11.80
CA LYS A 144 -8.32 20.81 -12.61
C LYS A 144 -8.28 19.58 -11.71
N THR A 145 -9.43 18.94 -11.58
CA THR A 145 -9.55 17.65 -10.88
C THR A 145 -9.43 16.51 -11.89
N PHE A 146 -8.49 15.60 -11.68
CA PHE A 146 -8.36 14.40 -12.51
C PHE A 146 -9.18 13.26 -11.92
N PRO A 147 -9.91 12.49 -12.75
CA PRO A 147 -10.73 11.40 -12.22
C PRO A 147 -9.86 10.30 -11.62
N TYR A 148 -10.23 9.89 -10.41
CA TYR A 148 -9.63 8.76 -9.72
C TYR A 148 -9.98 7.45 -10.43
N ALA A 149 -8.96 6.70 -10.87
CA ALA A 149 -9.17 5.34 -11.36
C ALA A 149 -9.27 4.37 -10.17
N ARG A 150 -10.34 3.57 -10.10
CA ARG A 150 -10.55 2.57 -9.05
C ARG A 150 -9.33 1.66 -8.91
N TYR A 151 -8.92 1.34 -7.68
CA TYR A 151 -7.70 0.60 -7.35
C TYR A 151 -6.37 1.32 -7.57
N SER A 152 -6.36 2.63 -7.84
CA SER A 152 -5.11 3.39 -7.98
C SER A 152 -4.23 3.31 -6.73
N LYS A 153 -4.83 3.45 -5.54
CA LYS A 153 -4.12 3.32 -4.26
C LYS A 153 -3.52 1.94 -4.07
N SER A 154 -4.30 0.90 -4.36
CA SER A 154 -3.80 -0.47 -4.30
C SER A 154 -2.65 -0.72 -5.27
N ARG A 155 -2.74 -0.15 -6.48
CA ARG A 155 -1.72 -0.30 -7.51
C ARG A 155 -0.42 0.38 -7.12
N ILE A 156 -0.45 1.63 -6.65
CA ILE A 156 0.77 2.33 -6.21
C ILE A 156 1.39 1.66 -4.97
N CYS A 157 0.58 1.27 -3.97
CA CYS A 157 1.10 0.57 -2.79
C CYS A 157 1.77 -0.76 -3.16
N ALA A 158 1.13 -1.56 -4.04
CA ALA A 158 1.74 -2.77 -4.57
C ALA A 158 3.05 -2.46 -5.30
N ALA A 159 3.08 -1.40 -6.10
CA ALA A 159 4.25 -1.05 -6.87
C ALA A 159 5.43 -0.63 -5.98
N LEU A 160 5.15 0.09 -4.90
CA LEU A 160 6.13 0.52 -3.91
C LEU A 160 6.70 -0.67 -3.14
N VAL A 161 5.88 -1.59 -2.61
CA VAL A 161 6.39 -2.73 -1.84
C VAL A 161 7.13 -3.75 -2.70
N GLN A 162 6.75 -3.87 -3.98
CA GLN A 162 7.38 -4.78 -4.95
C GLN A 162 8.63 -4.19 -5.62
N ASP A 163 9.01 -2.94 -5.32
CA ASP A 163 10.21 -2.33 -5.89
C ASP A 163 11.46 -3.16 -5.54
N SER A 164 12.11 -3.70 -6.56
CA SER A 164 13.21 -4.65 -6.43
C SER A 164 14.45 -4.06 -5.78
N ASP A 165 14.67 -2.76 -6.01
CA ASP A 165 15.94 -2.12 -5.72
C ASP A 165 15.99 -1.58 -4.31
N SER A 166 14.82 -1.20 -3.75
CA SER A 166 14.76 -0.53 -2.45
C SER A 166 13.78 -1.16 -1.46
N SER A 167 12.64 -1.70 -1.90
CA SER A 167 11.64 -2.27 -0.99
C SER A 167 11.82 -3.76 -0.72
N LEU A 168 12.17 -4.56 -1.72
CA LEU A 168 12.47 -5.98 -1.50
C LEU A 168 13.62 -6.20 -0.49
N PRO A 169 14.73 -5.44 -0.52
CA PRO A 169 15.76 -5.53 0.52
C PRO A 169 15.23 -5.22 1.93
N CYS A 170 14.33 -4.26 2.06
CA CYS A 170 13.69 -3.94 3.34
C CYS A 170 12.87 -5.12 3.88
N ASN A 171 12.01 -5.69 3.04
CA ASN A 171 11.15 -6.82 3.42
C ASN A 171 11.96 -8.08 3.70
N ASN A 172 12.92 -8.42 2.83
CA ASN A 172 13.78 -9.59 3.05
C ASN A 172 14.58 -9.50 4.35
N ARG A 173 15.10 -8.31 4.71
CA ARG A 173 15.87 -8.13 5.95
C ARG A 173 14.99 -8.11 7.21
N LEU A 174 13.83 -7.48 7.16
CA LEU A 174 13.03 -7.17 8.35
C LEU A 174 11.93 -8.21 8.61
N THR A 175 11.40 -8.85 7.57
CA THR A 175 10.32 -9.85 7.70
C THR A 175 10.73 -11.24 7.22
N ASN A 176 11.77 -11.37 6.38
CA ASN A 176 12.10 -12.59 5.64
C ASN A 176 10.94 -13.14 4.80
N ILE A 177 9.94 -12.31 4.48
CA ILE A 177 8.76 -12.68 3.72
C ILE A 177 8.70 -11.77 2.49
N PRO A 178 8.75 -12.32 1.27
CA PRO A 178 8.57 -11.51 0.08
C PRO A 178 7.15 -10.93 0.07
N PRO A 179 6.97 -9.65 -0.30
CA PRO A 179 5.65 -9.05 -0.41
C PRO A 179 4.77 -9.82 -1.38
N LEU A 180 3.50 -10.02 -1.01
CA LEU A 180 2.53 -10.57 -1.94
C LEU A 180 2.22 -9.55 -3.05
N PRO A 181 2.04 -10.01 -4.29
CA PRO A 181 1.67 -9.12 -5.39
C PRO A 181 0.22 -8.65 -5.28
N LEU A 182 -0.14 -7.63 -6.05
CA LEU A 182 -1.53 -7.28 -6.28
C LEU A 182 -2.21 -8.40 -7.08
N CYS A 183 -3.47 -8.69 -6.78
CA CYS A 183 -4.22 -9.66 -7.58
C CYS A 183 -4.37 -9.17 -9.02
N LYS A 184 -4.17 -10.08 -9.98
CA LYS A 184 -4.33 -9.78 -11.41
C LYS A 184 -5.68 -9.14 -11.72
N SER A 185 -6.75 -9.70 -11.16
CA SER A 185 -8.11 -9.19 -11.32
C SER A 185 -8.29 -7.76 -10.81
N THR A 186 -7.53 -7.35 -9.79
CA THR A 186 -7.53 -5.96 -9.30
C THR A 186 -6.85 -5.03 -10.30
N CYS A 187 -5.71 -5.45 -10.87
CA CYS A 187 -5.01 -4.68 -11.90
C CYS A 187 -5.86 -4.52 -13.16
N GLU A 188 -6.53 -5.60 -13.60
CA GLU A 188 -7.45 -5.56 -14.73
C GLU A 188 -8.65 -4.63 -14.47
N GLN A 189 -9.22 -4.64 -13.25
CA GLN A 189 -10.29 -3.71 -12.87
C GLN A 189 -9.82 -2.24 -12.79
N TRP A 190 -8.58 -2.00 -12.35
CA TRP A 190 -7.97 -0.67 -12.41
C TRP A 190 -7.86 -0.19 -13.86
N LEU A 191 -7.36 -1.04 -14.76
CA LEU A 191 -7.23 -0.73 -16.18
C LEU A 191 -8.59 -0.43 -16.82
N GLN A 192 -9.61 -1.22 -16.51
CA GLN A 192 -10.98 -0.95 -16.96
C GLN A 192 -11.49 0.42 -16.45
N SER A 193 -11.12 0.81 -15.23
CA SER A 193 -11.45 2.13 -14.72
C SER A 193 -10.72 3.24 -15.48
N VAL A 194 -9.44 3.05 -15.82
CA VAL A 194 -8.66 3.99 -16.64
C VAL A 194 -9.27 4.14 -18.03
N ASP A 195 -9.54 3.03 -18.71
CA ASP A 195 -10.14 2.99 -20.05
C ASP A 195 -11.52 3.67 -20.08
N SER A 196 -12.35 3.40 -19.06
CA SER A 196 -13.64 4.06 -18.89
C SER A 196 -13.51 5.57 -18.68
N ILE A 197 -12.51 6.03 -17.92
CA ILE A 197 -12.28 7.47 -17.70
C ILE A 197 -11.92 8.16 -19.02
N ILE A 198 -10.95 7.63 -19.76
CA ILE A 198 -10.45 8.30 -20.96
C ILE A 198 -11.44 8.20 -22.14
N THR A 199 -12.21 7.12 -22.23
CA THR A 199 -13.21 6.94 -23.30
C THR A 199 -14.43 7.84 -23.07
N ASN A 200 -14.84 8.05 -21.81
CA ASN A 200 -16.02 8.84 -21.49
C ASN A 200 -15.73 10.32 -21.18
N ASN A 201 -14.46 10.71 -21.05
CA ASN A 201 -14.08 12.08 -20.73
C ASN A 201 -12.93 12.58 -21.62
N THR A 202 -13.30 13.29 -22.70
CA THR A 202 -12.36 13.88 -23.66
C THR A 202 -11.47 14.98 -23.07
N ASP A 203 -11.83 15.52 -21.89
CA ASP A 203 -11.03 16.54 -21.22
C ASP A 203 -9.82 15.95 -20.48
N VAL A 204 -9.84 14.65 -20.19
CA VAL A 204 -8.77 13.91 -19.49
C VAL A 204 -7.71 13.39 -20.45
N CYS A 205 -8.11 12.99 -21.66
CA CYS A 205 -7.18 12.58 -22.71
C CYS A 205 -7.79 12.93 -24.06
N LYS A 206 -7.25 13.97 -24.71
CA LYS A 206 -7.74 14.39 -26.01
C LYS A 206 -7.38 13.32 -27.04
N ASN A 207 -8.39 12.77 -27.69
CA ASN A 207 -8.28 11.80 -28.79
C ASN A 207 -7.61 10.47 -28.38
N THR A 208 -8.39 9.61 -27.73
CA THR A 208 -8.00 8.25 -27.31
C THR A 208 -7.58 7.32 -28.46
N GLY A 209 -7.91 7.67 -29.71
CA GLY A 209 -7.53 6.93 -30.91
C GLY A 209 -6.11 7.19 -31.40
N LEU A 210 -5.36 8.10 -30.76
CA LEU A 210 -3.98 8.38 -31.17
C LEU A 210 -3.06 7.18 -30.87
N PRO A 211 -2.09 6.87 -31.76
CA PRO A 211 -1.22 5.70 -31.60
C PRO A 211 -0.46 5.64 -30.27
N GLN A 212 -0.05 6.78 -29.71
CA GLN A 212 0.63 6.83 -28.43
C GLN A 212 -0.28 6.45 -27.26
N VAL A 213 -1.56 6.84 -27.29
CA VAL A 213 -2.53 6.49 -26.24
C VAL A 213 -2.84 5.00 -26.28
N ILE A 214 -3.03 4.45 -27.49
CA ILE A 214 -3.22 3.01 -27.70
C ILE A 214 -1.99 2.23 -27.19
N SER A 215 -0.78 2.72 -27.50
CA SER A 215 0.46 2.09 -27.04
C SER A 215 0.60 2.15 -25.52
N GLY A 216 0.27 3.28 -24.90
CA GLY A 216 0.25 3.45 -23.45
C GLY A 216 -0.76 2.52 -22.77
N LEU A 217 -1.98 2.41 -23.31
CA LEU A 217 -2.98 1.45 -22.82
C LEU A 217 -2.49 0.01 -22.92
N ASN A 218 -1.86 -0.36 -24.04
CA ASN A 218 -1.30 -1.70 -24.22
C ASN A 218 -0.17 -1.97 -23.22
N TYR A 219 0.67 -0.97 -22.93
CA TYR A 219 1.72 -1.07 -21.91
C TYR A 219 1.13 -1.23 -20.49
N LEU A 220 0.11 -0.44 -20.14
CA LEU A 220 -0.60 -0.59 -18.87
C LEU A 220 -1.26 -1.97 -18.76
N ASN A 221 -1.85 -2.46 -19.85
CA ASN A 221 -2.43 -3.80 -19.91
C ASN A 221 -1.38 -4.90 -19.72
N SER A 222 -0.25 -4.83 -20.44
CA SER A 222 0.83 -5.81 -20.30
C SER A 222 1.45 -5.75 -18.91
N SER A 223 1.44 -4.60 -18.23
CA SER A 223 1.92 -4.52 -16.83
C SER A 223 1.10 -5.40 -15.88
N CYS A 224 -0.20 -5.61 -16.15
CA CYS A 224 -1.05 -6.50 -15.36
C CYS A 224 -0.79 -7.99 -15.62
N THR A 225 -0.17 -8.34 -16.75
CA THR A 225 0.14 -9.74 -17.12
C THR A 225 1.60 -10.10 -16.88
N ASP A 226 2.51 -9.17 -17.15
CA ASP A 226 3.93 -9.49 -17.29
C ASP A 226 4.71 -9.11 -16.03
N TRP A 227 4.25 -8.09 -15.29
CA TRP A 227 4.91 -7.69 -14.06
C TRP A 227 4.41 -8.52 -12.87
N SER A 228 5.34 -9.25 -12.23
CA SER A 228 5.04 -10.12 -11.10
C SER A 228 4.39 -9.39 -9.92
N GLY A 229 4.64 -8.07 -9.77
CA GLY A 229 4.03 -7.24 -8.74
C GLY A 229 2.51 -7.03 -8.91
N PHE A 230 1.97 -7.22 -10.12
CA PHE A 230 0.54 -7.05 -10.43
C PHE A 230 -0.18 -8.29 -10.93
N ASN A 231 0.54 -9.38 -11.23
CA ASN A 231 -0.04 -10.62 -11.76
C ASN A 231 -0.20 -11.71 -10.67
N GLY A 232 -0.71 -11.34 -9.50
CA GLY A 232 -0.96 -12.27 -8.41
C GLY A 232 -2.16 -13.18 -8.66
N THR A 233 -2.06 -14.46 -8.27
CA THR A 233 -3.16 -15.44 -8.36
C THR A 233 -4.08 -15.36 -7.14
N PRO A 234 -5.40 -15.61 -7.30
CA PRO A 234 -6.33 -15.63 -6.17
C PRO A 234 -5.84 -16.52 -5.02
N GLY A 235 -5.87 -15.99 -3.79
CA GLY A 235 -5.35 -16.67 -2.60
C GLY A 235 -3.87 -16.40 -2.29
N TYR A 236 -3.09 -15.95 -3.28
CA TYR A 236 -1.66 -15.60 -3.14
C TYR A 236 -1.39 -14.17 -3.61
N CYS A 237 -2.31 -13.26 -3.31
CA CYS A 237 -2.25 -11.87 -3.72
C CYS A 237 -3.03 -10.96 -2.75
N ARG A 238 -2.79 -9.65 -2.83
CA ARG A 238 -3.58 -8.64 -2.13
C ARG A 238 -4.72 -8.17 -3.03
N SER A 239 -5.97 -8.33 -2.56
CA SER A 239 -7.14 -7.72 -3.21
C SER A 239 -7.10 -6.20 -3.05
N GLY A 240 -7.55 -5.48 -4.07
CA GLY A 240 -7.60 -4.02 -4.04
C GLY A 240 -8.54 -3.46 -2.99
N ASP A 241 -9.57 -4.21 -2.61
CA ASP A 241 -10.56 -3.76 -1.61
C ASP A 241 -9.93 -3.51 -0.23
N ARG A 242 -8.73 -4.06 0.02
CA ARG A 242 -8.01 -3.87 1.28
C ARG A 242 -7.40 -2.48 1.45
N ASN A 243 -7.14 -1.75 0.36
CA ASN A 243 -6.70 -0.34 0.45
C ASN A 243 -7.82 0.65 0.10
N GLU A 244 -9.00 0.16 -0.31
CA GLU A 244 -10.05 0.99 -0.88
C GLU A 244 -11.37 0.82 -0.13
N TYR A 245 -11.44 1.36 1.08
CA TYR A 245 -12.73 1.58 1.73
C TYR A 245 -13.52 2.65 0.97
N ASN A 246 -14.69 2.29 0.43
CA ASN A 246 -15.62 3.19 -0.29
C ASN A 246 -15.15 3.79 -1.63
N CYS A 247 -14.22 3.15 -2.36
CA CYS A 247 -13.90 3.62 -3.71
C CYS A 247 -15.12 3.50 -4.64
N GLY A 248 -15.49 4.63 -5.27
CA GLY A 248 -16.70 4.79 -6.09
C GLY A 248 -17.82 5.63 -5.46
N LYS A 249 -17.71 5.99 -4.17
CA LYS A 249 -18.63 6.93 -3.50
C LYS A 249 -18.10 8.37 -3.38
N ILE A 250 -16.84 8.61 -3.75
CA ILE A 250 -16.31 9.97 -3.89
C ILE A 250 -16.83 10.52 -5.22
N ASN A 251 -18.08 10.98 -5.16
CA ASN A 251 -18.57 12.15 -5.87
C ASN A 251 -18.28 12.24 -7.38
N TYR A 252 -19.22 11.67 -8.14
CA TYR A 252 -19.85 12.36 -9.27
C TYR A 252 -20.47 13.72 -8.83
N ILE A 253 -19.67 14.63 -8.26
CA ILE A 253 -20.08 16.01 -8.06
C ILE A 253 -19.64 16.77 -9.31
N GLY A 254 -20.62 17.10 -10.16
CA GLY A 254 -20.46 18.18 -11.13
C GLY A 254 -20.63 17.86 -12.61
N SER A 255 -21.63 17.05 -13.00
CA SER A 255 -22.25 17.21 -14.31
C SER A 255 -23.76 17.14 -14.16
N LYS A 256 -24.33 18.20 -13.59
CA LYS A 256 -25.74 18.53 -13.79
C LYS A 256 -25.82 19.69 -14.77
N LYS A 257 -26.34 19.36 -15.95
CA LYS A 257 -27.04 20.16 -16.97
C LYS A 257 -26.47 21.53 -17.32
#